data_AF-A0A0R2X7E0-F1
#
_entry.id   AF-A0A0R2X7E0-F1
#
_cell.length_a   1.000
_cell.length_b   1.000
_cell.length_c   1.000
_cell.angle_alpha   90.00
_cell.angle_beta   90.00
_cell.angle_gamma   90.00
#
_symmetry.space_group_name_H-M   'P 1'
#
loop_
_entity.id
_entity.type
_entity.pdbx_description
1 polymer ?
#
loop_
_entity_poly.entity_id
_entity_poly.type
_entity_poly.pdbx_seq_one_letter_code
_entity_poly.pdbx_strand_id
1 'polypeptide(L)' 'MKKILLLCVLFASSIAFSQVTFITTDTNWSGDVTMDGKVVVNNNATLTIQPGTVIKAVFKSDPVDA' A
#
# COMPACT_ATOMS: atom_id res chain seq x y z
N MET A 1 -18.39 45.37 5.06
CA MET A 1 -17.33 45.18 4.04
C MET A 1 -16.03 44.81 4.76
N LYS A 2 -15.21 43.92 4.16
CA LYS A 2 -14.09 43.12 4.75
C LYS A 2 -14.58 41.79 5.33
N LYS A 3 -15.01 40.83 4.51
CA LYS A 3 -14.16 39.81 3.85
C LYS A 3 -13.08 39.25 4.78
N ILE A 4 -13.48 38.56 5.85
CA ILE A 4 -12.64 37.51 6.44
C ILE A 4 -13.20 36.18 5.94
N LEU A 5 -12.65 35.74 4.82
CA LEU A 5 -12.83 34.40 4.29
C LEU A 5 -12.04 33.49 5.24
N LEU A 6 -12.72 32.83 6.17
CA LEU A 6 -12.07 31.85 7.04
C LEU A 6 -11.68 30.66 6.15
N LEU A 7 -10.40 30.65 5.79
CA LEU A 7 -9.76 29.68 4.92
C LEU A 7 -9.87 28.29 5.56
N CYS A 8 -10.62 27.42 4.90
CA CYS A 8 -10.82 26.02 5.26
C CYS A 8 -9.49 25.26 5.08
N VAL A 9 -8.61 25.27 6.08
CA VAL A 9 -7.44 24.38 6.11
C VAL A 9 -7.86 23.05 6.71
N LEU A 10 -8.58 22.27 5.91
CA LEU A 10 -8.71 20.84 6.13
C LEU A 10 -7.37 20.21 5.73
N PHE A 11 -6.38 20.30 6.63
CA PHE A 11 -5.20 19.46 6.52
C PHE A 11 -5.65 18.04 6.89
N ALA A 12 -6.21 17.32 5.91
CA ALA A 12 -6.44 15.90 6.03
C ALA A 12 -5.05 15.22 6.03
N SER A 13 -4.43 15.19 7.21
CA SER A 13 -3.23 14.39 7.44
C SER A 13 -3.59 12.95 7.11
N SER A 14 -3.15 12.45 5.96
CA SER A 14 -3.20 11.03 5.65
C SER A 14 -2.25 10.32 6.62
N ILE A 15 -2.82 9.77 7.68
CA ILE A 15 -2.13 8.83 8.55
C ILE A 15 -1.77 7.63 7.67
N ALA A 16 -0.48 7.49 7.38
CA ALA A 16 0.06 6.43 6.56
C ALA A 16 0.06 5.14 7.39
N PHE A 17 -1.10 4.49 7.52
CA PHE A 17 -1.18 3.16 8.13
C PHE A 17 -0.33 2.18 7.33
N SER A 18 0.29 1.22 8.03
CA SER A 18 0.89 0.04 7.41
C SER A 18 -0.24 -0.75 6.75
N GLN A 19 -0.38 -0.64 5.42
CA GLN A 19 -1.44 -1.35 4.70
C GLN A 19 -1.07 -2.83 4.61
N VAL A 20 -1.95 -3.70 5.10
CA VAL A 20 -1.83 -5.15 4.87
C VAL A 20 -2.79 -5.50 3.72
N THR A 21 -2.24 -5.98 2.62
CA THR A 21 -2.98 -6.50 1.48
C THR A 21 -3.07 -8.03 1.58
N PHE A 22 -4.27 -8.57 1.52
CA PHE A 22 -4.48 -10.03 1.52
C PHE A 22 -4.80 -10.54 0.12
N ILE A 23 -4.07 -11.55 -0.34
CA ILE A 23 -4.38 -12.30 -1.55
C ILE A 23 -5.19 -13.53 -1.13
N THR A 24 -6.47 -13.53 -1.47
CA THR A 24 -7.45 -14.56 -1.06
C THR A 24 -7.78 -15.56 -2.16
N THR A 25 -7.34 -15.30 -3.40
CA THR A 25 -7.52 -16.16 -4.56
C THR A 25 -6.25 -16.15 -5.42
N ASP A 26 -6.11 -17.14 -6.29
CA ASP A 26 -4.99 -17.21 -7.23
C ASP A 26 -4.83 -15.90 -8.01
N THR A 27 -3.62 -15.35 -7.98
CA THR A 27 -3.29 -14.03 -8.53
C THR A 27 -1.96 -14.11 -9.26
N ASN A 28 -1.88 -13.46 -10.42
CA ASN A 28 -0.66 -13.37 -11.20
C ASN A 28 -0.13 -11.94 -11.16
N TRP A 29 1.13 -11.78 -10.76
CA TRP A 29 1.86 -10.51 -10.90
C TRP A 29 2.79 -10.56 -12.11
N SER A 30 2.90 -9.44 -12.80
CA SER A 30 3.75 -9.25 -13.97
C SER A 30 4.14 -7.78 -14.10
N GLY A 31 5.30 -7.49 -14.70
CA GLY A 31 5.79 -6.12 -14.90
C GLY A 31 6.33 -5.48 -13.61
N ASP A 32 6.26 -4.15 -13.50
CA ASP A 32 6.66 -3.43 -12.28
C ASP A 32 5.51 -3.42 -11.25
N VAL A 33 5.76 -3.99 -10.08
CA VAL A 33 4.83 -4.01 -8.94
C VAL A 33 5.43 -3.23 -7.77
N THR A 34 4.68 -2.26 -7.25
CA THR A 34 5.03 -1.56 -6.01
C THR A 34 4.18 -2.10 -4.87
N MET A 35 4.84 -2.58 -3.82
CA MET A 35 4.21 -2.99 -2.58
C MET A 35 4.33 -1.86 -1.56
N ASP A 36 3.19 -1.37 -1.06
CA ASP A 36 3.13 -0.46 0.08
C ASP A 36 2.67 -1.26 1.31
N GLY A 37 3.58 -1.47 2.26
CA GLY A 37 3.33 -2.31 3.43
C GLY A 37 3.46 -3.80 3.16
N LYS A 38 2.56 -4.60 3.75
CA LYS A 38 2.67 -6.06 3.85
C LYS A 38 1.68 -6.74 2.90
N VAL A 39 2.15 -7.74 2.15
CA VAL A 39 1.26 -8.61 1.35
C VAL A 39 1.25 -9.99 1.98
N VAL A 40 0.06 -10.50 2.30
CA VAL A 40 -0.16 -11.84 2.87
C VAL A 40 -0.94 -12.67 1.86
N VAL A 41 -0.37 -13.81 1.46
CA VAL A 41 -1.07 -14.81 0.67
C VAL A 41 -1.80 -15.75 1.62
N ASN A 42 -3.13 -15.77 1.57
CA ASN A 42 -3.91 -16.61 2.46
C ASN A 42 -3.79 -18.09 2.08
N ASN A 43 -4.17 -18.96 3.02
CA ASN A 43 -4.26 -20.39 2.77
C ASN A 43 -5.15 -20.66 1.54
N ASN A 44 -4.75 -21.65 0.73
CA ASN A 44 -5.40 -22.03 -0.53
C ASN A 44 -5.41 -20.95 -1.63
N ALA A 45 -4.57 -19.91 -1.53
CA ALA A 45 -4.32 -18.97 -2.62
C ALA A 45 -2.86 -19.08 -3.09
N THR A 46 -2.64 -18.85 -4.39
CA THR A 46 -1.31 -18.79 -4.99
C THR A 46 -1.03 -17.40 -5.56
N LEU A 47 0.07 -16.78 -5.15
CA LEU A 47 0.63 -15.65 -5.87
C LEU A 47 1.69 -16.16 -6.85
N THR A 48 1.42 -16.08 -8.15
CA THR A 48 2.40 -16.41 -9.19
C THR A 48 3.10 -15.16 -9.67
N ILE A 49 4.43 -15.11 -9.54
CA ILE A 49 5.26 -14.03 -10.08
C ILE A 49 5.74 -14.44 -11.47
N GLN A 50 5.28 -13.74 -12.50
CA GLN A 50 5.66 -14.04 -13.89
C GLN A 50 7.13 -13.65 -14.18
N PRO A 51 7.79 -14.30 -15.14
CA PRO A 51 9.15 -13.93 -15.54
C PRO A 51 9.27 -12.45 -15.91
N GLY A 52 10.35 -11.81 -15.46
CA GLY A 52 10.61 -10.39 -15.72
C GLY A 52 9.85 -9.42 -14.80
N THR A 53 9.10 -9.91 -13.82
CA THR A 53 8.46 -9.05 -12.80
C THR A 53 9.51 -8.39 -11.92
N VAL A 54 9.39 -7.09 -11.69
CA VAL A 54 10.20 -6.32 -10.74
C VAL A 54 9.29 -5.89 -9.59
N ILE A 55 9.60 -6.31 -8.36
CA ILE A 55 8.81 -5.99 -7.17
C ILE A 55 9.60 -5.02 -6.29
N LYS A 56 9.00 -3.87 -5.98
CA LYS A 56 9.58 -2.83 -5.13
C LYS A 56 8.75 -2.69 -3.86
N ALA A 57 9.32 -3.12 -2.73
CA ALA A 57 8.73 -2.87 -1.43
C ALA A 57 9.13 -1.48 -0.93
N VAL A 58 8.14 -0.67 -0.57
CA VAL A 58 8.38 0.61 0.10
C VAL A 58 8.76 0.32 1.55
N PHE A 59 9.98 0.66 1.93
CA PHE A 59 10.43 0.51 3.32
C PHE A 59 9.62 1.44 4.22
N LYS A 60 8.87 0.87 5.18
CA LYS A 60 8.27 1.60 6.29
C LYS A 60 9.21 1.50 7.48
N SER A 61 9.61 2.62 8.05
CA SER A 61 10.64 2.70 9.11
C SER A 61 10.21 2.18 10.49
N ASP A 62 9.04 1.54 10.61
CA ASP A 62 8.56 0.98 11.87
C ASP A 62 8.84 -0.53 11.93
N PRO A 63 9.80 -0.97 12.77
CA PRO A 63 10.21 -2.37 12.86
C PRO A 63 9.17 -3.26 13.57
N VAL A 64 8.09 -2.69 14.12
CA VAL A 64 7.04 -3.45 14.84
C VAL A 64 6.24 -4.38 13.91
N ASP A 65 6.31 -4.14 12.59
CA ASP A 65 5.55 -4.88 11.59
C ASP A 65 6.40 -5.85 10.75
N ALA A 66 7.72 -5.95 11.02
CA ALA A 66 8.65 -6.83 10.29
C ALA A 66 8.45 -8.31 10.63
#